data_AF-A0A554LR57-F1
#
_entry.id   AF-A0A554LR57-F1
#
_cell.length_a   1.000
_cell.length_b   1.000
_cell.length_c   1.000
_cell.angle_alpha   90.00
_cell.angle_beta   90.00
_cell.angle_gamma   90.00
#
_symmetry.space_group_name_H-M   'P 1'
#
loop_
_entity.id
_entity.type
_entity.pdbx_description
1 polymer ?
#
loop_
_entity_poly.entity_id
_entity_poly.type
_entity_poly.pdbx_seq_one_letter_code
_entity_poly.pdbx_strand_id
1 'polypeptide(L)'
;MRQKKEVEKVFEVKRRQNESSENLLRRFKQGLQRGRILIRAKERQFRQKDKSKREVREEALRKKGVQEKREYLRKIGKLPDIKEKYGRKKIIR
;
A
#
# COMPACT_ATOMS: atom_id res chain seq x y z
N MET A 1 8.41 -4.57 -34.44
CA MET A 1 7.97 -5.62 -33.50
C MET A 1 9.06 -5.86 -32.46
N ARG A 2 8.96 -5.26 -31.26
CA ARG A 2 9.79 -5.66 -30.11
C ARG A 2 8.93 -6.51 -29.21
N GLN A 3 9.27 -7.79 -29.12
CA GLN A 3 8.63 -8.75 -28.25
C GLN A 3 8.68 -8.23 -26.81
N LYS A 4 7.55 -7.75 -26.28
CA LYS A 4 7.39 -7.59 -24.84
C LYS A 4 7.16 -8.97 -24.24
N LYS A 5 8.23 -9.76 -24.15
CA LYS A 5 8.33 -10.88 -23.22
C LYS A 5 8.72 -10.30 -21.85
N GLU A 6 7.88 -9.43 -21.29
CA GLU A 6 7.90 -9.21 -19.85
C GLU A 6 7.12 -10.38 -19.25
N VAL A 7 7.86 -11.45 -18.97
CA VAL A 7 7.42 -12.59 -18.19
C VAL A 7 6.65 -12.03 -17.00
N GLU A 8 5.40 -12.44 -16.86
CA GLU A 8 4.60 -12.23 -15.66
C GLU A 8 5.39 -12.82 -14.49
N LYS A 9 6.21 -11.98 -13.85
CA LYS A 9 7.01 -12.37 -12.70
C LYS A 9 6.06 -12.47 -11.52
N VAL A 10 5.36 -13.59 -11.46
CA VAL A 10 4.60 -14.02 -10.30
C VAL A 10 5.53 -13.89 -9.09
N PHE A 11 5.08 -13.18 -8.07
CA PHE A 11 5.91 -12.84 -6.92
C PHE A 11 6.34 -14.10 -6.17
N GLU A 12 7.58 -14.51 -6.38
CA GLU A 12 8.17 -15.70 -5.77
C GLU A 12 9.07 -15.32 -4.59
N VAL A 13 8.96 -16.07 -3.48
CA VAL A 13 9.85 -15.94 -2.33
C VAL A 13 10.47 -17.29 -2.02
N LYS A 14 11.79 -17.41 -2.26
CA LYS A 14 12.56 -18.60 -1.91
C LYS A 14 12.94 -18.61 -0.43
N ARG A 15 12.98 -19.81 0.16
CA ARG A 15 13.42 -20.06 1.53
C ARG A 15 14.91 -19.78 1.68
N ARG A 16 15.31 -19.18 2.79
CA ARG A 16 16.73 -18.99 3.15
C ARG A 16 17.21 -20.13 4.06
N GLN A 17 18.50 -20.43 4.02
CA GLN A 17 19.10 -21.60 4.68
C GLN A 17 18.86 -21.68 6.21
N ASN A 18 18.65 -20.54 6.88
CA ASN A 18 18.39 -20.45 8.33
C ASN A 18 17.04 -19.77 8.67
N GLU A 19 16.02 -19.95 7.83
CA GLU A 19 14.71 -19.34 8.03
C GLU A 19 13.67 -20.36 8.53
N SER A 20 12.98 -19.99 9.62
CA SER A 20 11.74 -20.66 10.05
C SER A 20 10.63 -20.51 9.00
N SER A 21 9.83 -21.55 8.81
CA SER A 21 8.70 -21.54 7.88
C SER A 21 7.74 -20.35 8.09
N GLU A 22 7.55 -19.91 9.33
CA GLU A 22 6.72 -18.75 9.65
C GLU A 22 7.30 -17.44 9.11
N ASN A 23 8.61 -17.24 9.23
CA ASN A 23 9.28 -16.06 8.71
C ASN A 23 9.20 -15.99 7.18
N LEU A 24 9.28 -17.13 6.51
CA LEU A 24 9.07 -17.23 5.06
C LEU A 24 7.67 -16.76 4.67
N LEU A 25 6.62 -17.28 5.34
CA LEU A 25 5.23 -16.89 5.10
C LEU A 25 5.01 -15.40 5.39
N ARG A 26 5.63 -14.86 6.44
CA ARG A 26 5.57 -13.42 6.75
C ARG A 26 6.19 -12.59 5.63
N ARG A 27 7.37 -12.96 5.10
CA ARG A 27 8.00 -12.26 3.97
C ARG A 27 7.13 -12.32 2.73
N PHE A 28 6.56 -13.50 2.45
CA PHE A 28 5.62 -13.68 1.34
C PHE A 28 4.41 -12.74 1.47
N LYS A 29 3.74 -12.75 2.63
CA LYS A 29 2.60 -11.86 2.93
C LYS A 29 2.96 -10.37 2.80
N GLN A 30 4.09 -9.95 3.37
CA GLN A 30 4.56 -8.56 3.27
C GLN A 30 4.87 -8.18 1.82
N GLY A 31 5.43 -9.09 1.04
CA GLY A 31 5.70 -8.90 -0.38
C GLY A 31 4.43 -8.74 -1.21
N LEU A 32 3.44 -9.60 -1.01
CA LEU A 32 2.10 -9.49 -1.62
C LEU A 32 1.45 -8.13 -1.33
N GLN A 33 1.52 -7.67 -0.08
CA GLN A 33 0.96 -6.39 0.35
C GLN A 33 1.69 -5.19 -0.27
N ARG A 34 3.04 -5.18 -0.19
CA ARG A 34 3.86 -4.10 -0.75
C ARG A 34 3.73 -4.00 -2.27
N GLY A 35 3.68 -5.15 -2.95
CA GLY A 35 3.51 -5.23 -4.40
C GLY A 35 2.09 -4.88 -4.88
N ARG A 36 1.11 -4.73 -3.95
CA ARG A 36 -0.31 -4.49 -4.25
C ARG A 36 -0.90 -5.48 -5.25
N ILE A 37 -0.40 -6.71 -5.28
CA ILE A 37 -0.72 -7.70 -6.33
C ILE A 37 -2.22 -8.03 -6.31
N LEU A 38 -2.77 -8.29 -5.12
CA LEU A 38 -4.20 -8.58 -4.95
C LEU A 38 -5.09 -7.39 -5.31
N ILE A 39 -4.65 -6.16 -5.01
CA ILE A 39 -5.40 -4.94 -5.33
C ILE A 39 -5.45 -4.76 -6.84
N ARG A 40 -4.31 -4.89 -7.53
CA ARG A 40 -4.24 -4.80 -8.99
C ARG A 40 -5.04 -5.90 -9.68
N ALA A 41 -5.02 -7.11 -9.15
CA ALA A 41 -5.83 -8.22 -9.68
C ALA A 41 -7.33 -7.90 -9.57
N LYS A 42 -7.79 -7.40 -8.42
CA LYS A 42 -9.18 -6.98 -8.22
C LYS A 42 -9.58 -5.79 -9.09
N GLU A 43 -8.70 -4.81 -9.25
CA GLU A 43 -8.94 -3.64 -10.11
C GLU A 43 -9.07 -4.04 -11.59
N ARG A 44 -8.26 -5.00 -12.06
CA ARG A 44 -8.27 -5.50 -13.44
C ARG A 44 -9.37 -6.50 -13.74
N GLN A 45 -10.05 -7.04 -12.71
CA GLN A 45 -11.11 -8.05 -12.89
C GLN A 45 -12.25 -7.54 -13.77
N PHE A 46 -12.54 -6.23 -13.74
CA PHE A 46 -13.59 -5.61 -14.54
C PHE A 46 -13.07 -4.39 -15.28
N ARG A 47 -13.63 -4.11 -16.45
CA ARG A 47 -13.31 -2.89 -17.21
C ARG A 47 -13.83 -1.67 -16.44
N GLN A 48 -12.93 -0.80 -16.02
CA GLN A 48 -13.26 0.51 -15.46
C GLN A 48 -13.11 1.58 -16.54
N LYS A 49 -14.03 2.55 -16.57
CA LYS A 49 -13.87 3.76 -17.38
C LYS A 49 -12.89 4.70 -16.67
N ASP A 50 -12.17 5.51 -17.45
CA ASP A 50 -11.33 6.55 -16.87
C ASP A 50 -12.19 7.58 -16.14
N LYS A 51 -11.68 8.06 -15.00
CA LYS A 51 -12.37 9.07 -14.20
C LYS A 51 -12.47 10.39 -14.95
N SER A 52 -13.63 11.03 -14.88
CA SER A 52 -13.83 12.38 -15.38
C SER A 52 -13.04 13.41 -14.54
N LYS A 53 -12.77 14.58 -15.12
CA LYS A 53 -12.10 15.69 -14.40
C LYS A 53 -12.83 16.07 -13.11
N ARG A 54 -14.16 15.97 -13.08
CA ARG A 54 -14.99 16.26 -11.90
C ARG A 54 -14.77 15.23 -10.80
N GLU A 55 -14.83 13.94 -11.13
CA GLU A 55 -14.62 12.85 -10.16
C GLU A 55 -13.21 12.90 -9.55
N VAL A 56 -12.19 13.22 -10.35
CA VAL A 56 -10.82 13.39 -9.86
C VAL A 56 -10.72 14.54 -8.85
N ARG A 57 -11.38 15.68 -9.12
CA ARG A 57 -11.43 16.83 -8.19
C ARG A 57 -12.16 16.49 -6.90
N GLU A 58 -13.33 15.87 -6.99
CA GLU A 58 -14.12 15.46 -5.82
C GLU A 58 -13.34 14.46 -4.94
N GLU A 59 -12.65 13.49 -5.55
CA GLU A 59 -11.80 12.56 -4.81
C GLU A 59 -10.65 13.28 -4.08
N ALA A 60 -10.02 14.26 -4.73
CA ALA A 60 -8.93 15.05 -4.14
C ALA A 60 -9.42 15.89 -2.95
N LEU A 61 -10.57 16.57 -3.09
CA LEU A 61 -11.19 17.34 -2.01
C LEU A 61 -11.56 16.45 -0.83
N ARG A 62 -12.15 15.28 -1.08
CA ARG A 62 -12.47 14.30 -0.04
C ARG A 62 -11.21 13.83 0.69
N LYS A 63 -10.13 13.52 -0.03
CA LYS A 63 -8.84 13.14 0.58
C LYS A 63 -8.31 14.23 1.50
N LYS A 64 -8.37 15.49 1.07
CA LYS A 64 -7.94 16.64 1.86
C LYS A 64 -8.77 16.78 3.14
N GLY A 65 -10.09 16.73 3.05
CA GLY A 65 -10.96 16.83 4.23
C GLY A 65 -10.77 15.68 5.23
N VAL A 66 -10.54 14.45 4.76
CA VAL A 66 -10.20 13.32 5.64
C VAL A 66 -8.85 13.51 6.32
N GLN A 67 -7.86 14.09 5.63
CA GLN A 67 -6.56 14.40 6.21
C GLN A 67 -6.69 15.46 7.31
N GLU A 68 -7.36 16.57 7.04
CA GLU A 68 -7.59 17.66 8.00
C GLU A 68 -8.34 17.15 9.25
N LYS A 69 -9.39 16.34 9.05
CA LYS A 69 -10.12 15.70 10.16
C LYS A 69 -9.20 14.81 11.00
N ARG A 70 -8.34 14.00 10.37
CA ARG A 70 -7.38 13.14 11.08
C ARG A 70 -6.36 13.95 11.86
N GLU A 71 -5.87 15.05 11.30
CA GLU A 71 -4.94 15.96 11.98
C GLU A 71 -5.59 16.65 13.19
N TYR A 72 -6.83 17.11 13.04
CA TYR A 72 -7.61 17.65 14.16
C TYR A 72 -7.80 16.62 15.28
N LEU A 73 -8.27 15.41 14.94
CA LEU A 73 -8.48 14.32 15.90
C LEU A 73 -7.18 13.92 16.63
N ARG A 74 -6.04 13.97 15.93
CA ARG A 74 -4.72 13.76 16.52
C ARG A 74 -4.37 14.87 17.51
N LYS A 75 -4.58 16.14 17.15
CA LYS A 75 -4.29 17.30 18.03
C LYS A 75 -5.09 17.26 19.34
N ILE A 76 -6.35 16.82 19.28
CA ILE A 76 -7.21 16.71 20.48
C ILE A 76 -7.07 15.37 21.22
N GLY A 77 -6.10 14.52 20.84
CA GLY A 77 -5.82 13.25 21.52
C GLY A 77 -6.84 12.13 21.29
N LYS A 78 -7.84 12.31 20.42
CA LYS A 78 -8.85 11.28 20.10
C LYS A 78 -8.35 10.23 19.10
N LEU A 79 -7.15 10.40 18.57
CA LEU A 79 -6.49 9.42 17.70
C LEU A 79 -5.07 9.19 18.22
N PRO A 80 -4.66 7.93 18.50
CA PRO A 80 -3.32 7.64 18.98
C PRO A 80 -2.29 8.08 17.94
N ASP A 81 -1.18 8.64 18.40
CA ASP A 81 -0.06 8.96 17.54
C ASP A 81 0.53 7.66 16.98
N ILE A 82 0.25 7.40 15.70
CA ILE A 82 0.69 6.20 14.96
C ILE A 82 2.24 6.09 14.94
N LYS A 83 2.95 7.12 15.40
CA LYS A 83 4.41 7.18 15.54
C LYS A 83 4.98 6.09 16.47
N GLU A 84 4.19 5.49 17.36
CA GLU A 84 4.72 4.51 18.33
C GLU A 84 4.71 3.06 17.86
N LYS A 85 3.82 2.66 16.94
CA LYS A 85 3.68 1.23 16.58
C LYS A 85 4.78 0.68 15.66
N TYR A 86 5.55 1.55 15.00
CA TYR A 86 6.66 1.13 14.14
C TYR A 86 7.83 2.08 14.42
N GLY A 87 8.76 1.68 15.31
CA GLY A 87 9.85 2.48 15.88
C GLY A 87 10.87 3.08 14.91
N ARG A 88 10.44 3.88 13.95
CA ARG A 88 11.29 4.78 13.16
C ARG A 88 11.24 6.15 13.83
N LYS A 89 12.05 6.34 14.87
CA LYS A 89 12.40 7.69 15.33
C LYS A 89 12.99 8.43 14.13
N LYS A 90 12.37 9.54 13.74
CA LYS A 90 12.96 10.47 12.78
C LYS A 90 14.15 11.09 13.52
N ILE A 91 15.38 10.79 13.09
CA ILE A 91 16.53 11.62 13.43
C ILE A 91 16.24 12.97 12.77
N ILE A 92 15.77 13.92 13.57
CA ILE A 92 15.72 15.32 13.16
C ILE A 92 17.14 15.82 13.44
N ARG A 93 17.88 16.15 12.37
CA ARG A 93 18.98 17.12 12.47
C ARG A 93 18.38 18.51 12.41
#